data_AF-A0A816LP87-F1
#
_entry.id   AF-A0A816LP87-F1
#
_cell.length_a   1.000
_cell.length_b   1.000
_cell.length_c   1.000
_cell.angle_alpha   90.00
_cell.angle_beta   90.00
_cell.angle_gamma   90.00
#
_symmetry.space_group_name_H-M   'P 1'
#
loop_
_entity.id
_entity.type
_entity.pdbx_description
1 polymer ?
#
loop_
_entity_poly.entity_id
_entity_poly.type
_entity_poly.pdbx_seq_one_letter_code
_entity_poly.pdbx_strand_id
1 'polypeptide(L)'
;MGEKARVIVRMLQGCNSMTKLRKIHSHVITNGLQHHPSIFDNLLRFCAVSVTGYLSHALLLFQHFDSDPPTMAWNYLLCGFSVSSTPLSSLLFYNQMLLSSSSRPDVYTFSFALKACEKLRSVPKCREIHGSVIRSGLGHIILIGFSILGYCSCCFSAAGKADDICNADNT
;
A
#
# COMPACT_ATOMS: atom_id res chain seq x y z
N MET A 1 -8.45 29.95 -3.38
CA MET A 1 -7.95 28.71 -2.73
C MET A 1 -6.91 27.96 -3.56
N GLY A 2 -7.04 27.88 -4.90
CA GLY A 2 -6.13 27.07 -5.74
C GLY A 2 -4.64 27.42 -5.67
N GLU A 3 -4.25 28.70 -5.61
CA GLU A 3 -2.83 29.08 -5.66
C GLU A 3 -2.05 28.70 -4.40
N LYS A 4 -2.65 28.91 -3.21
CA LYS A 4 -2.04 28.48 -1.94
C LYS A 4 -1.83 26.96 -1.90
N ALA A 5 -2.81 26.19 -2.35
CA ALA A 5 -2.70 24.73 -2.41
C ALA A 5 -1.60 24.27 -3.37
N ARG A 6 -1.48 24.90 -4.55
CA ARG A 6 -0.42 24.60 -5.53
C ARG A 6 0.98 24.85 -4.97
N VAL A 7 1.18 25.97 -4.27
CA VAL A 7 2.46 26.30 -3.62
C VAL A 7 2.82 25.24 -2.58
N ILE A 8 1.87 24.84 -1.74
CA ILE A 8 2.10 23.80 -0.72
C ILE A 8 2.44 22.45 -1.37
N VAL A 9 1.73 22.05 -2.42
CA VAL A 9 2.03 20.78 -3.13
C VAL A 9 3.45 20.80 -3.68
N ARG A 10 3.93 21.91 -4.25
CA ARG A 10 5.33 22.04 -4.70
C ARG A 10 6.33 21.93 -3.56
N MET A 11 6.03 22.53 -2.40
CA MET A 11 6.87 22.39 -1.21
C MET A 11 6.94 20.94 -0.72
N LEU A 12 5.83 20.21 -0.79
CA LEU A 12 5.77 18.78 -0.43
C LEU A 12 6.57 17.90 -1.39
N GLN A 13 6.54 18.19 -2.69
CA GLN A 13 7.32 17.45 -3.70
C GLN A 13 8.84 17.55 -3.47
N GLY A 14 9.32 18.68 -2.95
CA GLY A 14 10.73 18.88 -2.57
C GLY A 14 11.06 18.53 -1.12
N CYS A 15 10.09 18.01 -0.34
CA CYS A 15 10.29 17.70 1.06
C CYS A 15 11.13 16.43 1.23
N ASN A 16 12.15 16.49 2.10
CA ASN A 16 13.11 15.42 2.35
C ASN A 16 13.39 15.16 3.83
N SER A 17 12.59 15.74 4.74
CA SER A 17 12.76 15.57 6.18
C SER A 17 11.44 15.77 6.91
N MET A 18 11.19 14.97 7.95
CA MET A 18 10.02 15.12 8.82
C MET A 18 9.95 16.50 9.49
N THR A 19 11.09 17.14 9.78
CA THR A 19 11.08 18.49 10.37
C THR A 19 10.50 19.52 9.41
N LYS A 20 10.87 19.43 8.12
CA LYS A 20 10.30 20.29 7.07
C LYS A 20 8.83 19.95 6.84
N LEU A 21 8.50 18.66 6.78
CA LEU A 21 7.13 18.20 6.59
C LEU A 21 6.20 18.72 7.68
N ARG A 22 6.61 18.66 8.96
CA ARG A 22 5.80 19.16 10.09
C ARG A 22 5.52 20.65 9.98
N LYS A 23 6.49 21.46 9.52
CA LYS A 23 6.29 22.89 9.27
C LYS A 23 5.27 23.10 8.14
N ILE A 24 5.38 22.35 7.04
CA ILE A 24 4.42 22.42 5.94
C ILE A 24 3.02 21.98 6.40
N HIS A 25 2.93 20.88 7.16
CA HIS A 25 1.67 20.36 7.67
C HIS A 25 0.99 21.34 8.65
N SER A 26 1.77 22.04 9.49
CA SER A 26 1.25 23.14 10.30
C SER A 26 0.65 24.26 9.43
N HIS A 27 1.32 24.63 8.33
CA HIS A 27 0.81 25.62 7.38
C HIS A 27 -0.45 25.14 6.65
N VAL A 28 -0.57 23.85 6.35
CA VAL A 28 -1.78 23.24 5.79
C VAL A 28 -2.96 23.43 6.73
N ILE A 29 -2.78 23.13 8.01
CA ILE A 29 -3.84 23.23 9.03
C ILE A 29 -4.24 24.69 9.23
N THR A 30 -3.28 25.60 9.40
CA THR A 30 -3.59 27.02 9.66
C THR A 30 -4.23 27.74 8.46
N ASN A 31 -4.11 27.19 7.25
CA ASN A 31 -4.79 27.70 6.07
C ASN A 31 -6.09 26.94 5.74
N GLY A 32 -6.52 25.98 6.55
CA GLY A 32 -7.76 25.21 6.33
C GLY A 32 -7.68 24.27 5.11
N LEU A 33 -6.49 23.78 4.76
CA LEU A 33 -6.24 22.97 3.56
C LEU A 33 -6.07 21.47 3.88
N GLN A 34 -6.36 21.04 5.11
CA GLN A 34 -6.14 19.66 5.57
C GLN A 34 -6.97 18.62 4.80
N HIS A 35 -8.14 19.00 4.29
CA HIS A 35 -9.02 18.11 3.51
C HIS A 35 -8.72 18.13 2.01
N HIS A 36 -7.70 18.87 1.56
CA HIS A 36 -7.38 18.96 0.14
C HIS A 36 -6.74 17.65 -0.36
N PRO A 37 -7.36 16.92 -1.33
CA PRO A 37 -6.93 15.57 -1.69
C PRO A 37 -5.46 15.44 -2.08
N SER A 38 -4.95 16.35 -2.92
CA SER A 38 -3.54 16.31 -3.34
C SER A 38 -2.54 16.60 -2.21
N ILE A 39 -2.95 17.37 -1.20
CA ILE A 39 -2.09 17.68 -0.05
C ILE A 39 -2.05 16.46 0.86
N PHE A 40 -3.21 15.86 1.14
CA PHE A 40 -3.33 14.61 1.87
C PHE A 40 -2.49 13.49 1.22
N ASP A 41 -2.66 13.28 -0.09
CA ASP A 41 -1.90 12.27 -0.85
C ASP A 41 -0.39 12.46 -0.71
N ASN A 42 0.11 13.69 -0.88
CA ASN A 42 1.55 13.97 -0.75
C ASN A 42 2.07 13.82 0.69
N LEU A 43 1.30 14.25 1.69
CA LEU A 43 1.65 14.07 3.10
C LEU A 43 1.72 12.58 3.47
N LEU A 44 0.69 11.83 3.10
CA LEU A 44 0.60 10.39 3.37
C LEU A 44 1.72 9.63 2.67
N ARG A 45 1.93 9.90 1.37
CA ARG A 45 3.02 9.31 0.58
C ARG A 45 4.37 9.56 1.23
N PHE A 46 4.66 10.80 1.63
CA PHE A 46 5.92 11.12 2.29
C PHE A 46 6.06 10.35 3.60
N CYS A 47 5.05 10.35 4.46
CA CYS A 47 5.13 9.70 5.77
C CYS A 47 5.29 8.18 5.67
N ALA A 48 4.61 7.54 4.73
CA ALA A 48 4.58 6.09 4.63
C ALA A 48 5.73 5.49 3.81
N VAL A 49 6.18 6.19 2.76
CA VAL A 49 7.11 5.62 1.76
C VAL A 49 8.50 6.23 1.83
N SER A 50 8.65 7.48 2.29
CA SER A 50 9.97 8.11 2.38
C SER A 50 10.85 7.43 3.41
N VAL A 51 12.15 7.30 3.13
CA VAL A 51 13.15 6.77 4.07
C VAL A 51 13.20 7.60 5.36
N THR A 52 12.96 8.91 5.26
CA THR A 52 12.90 9.80 6.42
C THR A 52 11.51 9.90 7.03
N GLY A 53 10.50 9.25 6.45
CA GLY A 53 9.10 9.31 6.86
C GLY A 53 8.82 8.50 8.12
N TYR A 54 7.76 8.87 8.85
CA TYR A 54 7.31 8.15 10.03
C TYR A 54 5.96 7.49 9.77
N LEU A 55 5.92 6.16 9.84
CA LEU A 55 4.69 5.38 9.66
C LEU A 55 3.62 5.71 10.70
N SER A 56 4.00 6.04 11.94
CA SER A 56 3.06 6.51 12.95
C SER A 56 2.30 7.77 12.52
N HIS A 57 2.99 8.70 11.84
CA HIS A 57 2.36 9.90 11.30
C HIS A 57 1.48 9.59 10.08
N ALA A 58 1.89 8.64 9.25
CA ALA A 58 1.09 8.15 8.13
C ALA A 58 -0.24 7.55 8.61
N LEU A 59 -0.20 6.73 9.67
CA LEU A 59 -1.37 6.14 10.29
C LEU A 59 -2.34 7.21 10.80
N LEU A 60 -1.82 8.22 11.50
CA LEU A 60 -2.65 9.32 12.01
C LEU A 60 -3.34 10.06 10.86
N LEU A 61 -2.63 10.39 9.78
CA LEU A 61 -3.25 11.02 8.61
C LEU A 61 -4.35 10.14 8.02
N PHE A 62 -4.06 8.85 7.81
CA PHE A 62 -4.99 7.91 7.22
C PHE A 62 -6.27 7.72 8.04
N GLN A 63 -6.16 7.68 9.38
CA GLN A 63 -7.30 7.53 10.29
C GLN A 63 -8.21 8.77 10.36
N HIS A 64 -7.66 9.96 10.07
CA HIS A 64 -8.43 11.22 10.07
C HIS A 64 -8.93 11.59 8.67
N PHE A 65 -8.88 10.67 7.70
CA PHE A 65 -9.42 10.91 6.37
C PHE A 65 -10.95 10.73 6.40
N ASP A 66 -11.70 11.77 6.04
CA ASP A 66 -13.16 11.82 6.27
C ASP A 66 -14.01 10.92 5.35
N SER A 67 -13.37 10.19 4.42
CA SER A 67 -14.05 9.38 3.41
C SER A 67 -13.34 8.04 3.22
N ASP A 68 -13.95 7.12 2.47
CA ASP A 68 -13.33 5.84 2.14
C ASP A 68 -12.02 6.09 1.35
N PRO A 69 -10.83 5.71 1.87
CA PRO A 69 -9.56 6.08 1.26
C PRO A 69 -9.39 5.44 -0.12
N PRO A 70 -8.85 6.17 -1.11
CA PRO A 70 -8.60 5.61 -2.44
C PRO A 70 -7.51 4.53 -2.40
N THR A 71 -7.49 3.61 -3.37
CA THR A 71 -6.52 2.51 -3.48
C THR A 71 -5.06 2.98 -3.28
N MET A 72 -4.69 4.15 -3.82
CA MET A 72 -3.34 4.69 -3.68
C MET A 72 -2.95 4.96 -2.20
N ALA A 73 -3.89 5.44 -1.39
CA ALA A 73 -3.65 5.71 0.03
C ALA A 73 -3.38 4.42 0.81
N TRP A 74 -4.14 3.35 0.52
CA TRP A 74 -3.88 2.01 1.03
C TRP A 74 -2.49 1.53 0.61
N ASN A 75 -2.16 1.66 -0.69
CA ASN A 75 -0.88 1.22 -1.24
C ASN A 75 0.32 1.89 -0.57
N TYR A 76 0.23 3.16 -0.18
CA TYR A 76 1.30 3.80 0.59
C TYR A 76 1.54 3.14 1.95
N LEU A 77 0.47 2.85 2.71
CA LEU A 77 0.59 2.17 4.00
C LEU A 77 1.12 0.73 3.82
N LEU A 78 0.54 -0.03 2.88
CA LEU A 78 1.00 -1.39 2.59
C LEU A 78 2.48 -1.40 2.19
N CYS A 79 2.90 -0.49 1.30
CA CYS A 79 4.30 -0.34 0.92
C CYS A 79 5.19 -0.12 2.15
N GLY A 80 4.87 0.89 2.95
CA GLY A 80 5.63 1.26 4.13
C GLY A 80 5.76 0.13 5.16
N PHE A 81 4.65 -0.54 5.49
CA PHE A 81 4.67 -1.66 6.43
C PHE A 81 5.32 -2.92 5.86
N SER A 82 5.18 -3.20 4.55
CA SER A 82 5.81 -4.38 3.95
C SER A 82 7.34 -4.36 4.06
N VAL A 83 7.95 -3.16 4.06
CA VAL A 83 9.39 -2.99 4.21
C VAL A 83 9.84 -2.69 5.65
N SER A 84 8.93 -2.42 6.57
CA SER A 84 9.25 -2.12 7.98
C SER A 84 9.58 -3.37 8.82
N SER A 85 9.81 -3.15 10.12
CA SER A 85 9.92 -4.20 11.15
C SER A 85 8.57 -4.82 11.54
N THR A 86 7.45 -4.29 11.05
CA THR A 86 6.08 -4.73 11.35
C THR A 86 5.30 -5.13 10.09
N PRO A 87 5.79 -6.11 9.29
CA PRO A 87 5.13 -6.52 8.06
C PRO A 87 3.72 -7.09 8.27
N LEU A 88 3.40 -7.58 9.47
CA LEU A 88 2.04 -8.01 9.82
C LEU A 88 1.02 -6.88 9.65
N SER A 89 1.38 -5.64 10.00
CA SER A 89 0.51 -4.47 9.80
C SER A 89 0.15 -4.28 8.33
N SER A 90 1.06 -4.57 7.39
CA SER A 90 0.75 -4.51 5.95
C SER A 90 -0.39 -5.46 5.58
N LEU A 91 -0.40 -6.67 6.17
CA LEU A 91 -1.45 -7.67 5.90
C LEU A 91 -2.76 -7.32 6.59
N LEU A 92 -2.71 -6.70 7.77
CA LEU A 92 -3.89 -6.19 8.46
C LEU A 92 -4.55 -5.07 7.64
N PHE A 93 -3.77 -4.11 7.12
CA PHE A 93 -4.30 -3.07 6.23
C PHE A 93 -4.78 -3.63 4.89
N TYR A 94 -4.11 -4.64 4.33
CA TYR A 94 -4.64 -5.35 3.16
C TYR A 94 -6.02 -5.96 3.44
N ASN A 95 -6.19 -6.67 4.56
CA ASN A 95 -7.48 -7.24 4.92
C ASN A 95 -8.55 -6.16 5.15
N GLN A 96 -8.17 -5.04 5.78
CA GLN A 96 -9.07 -3.92 6.00
C GLN A 96 -9.49 -3.27 4.66
N MET A 97 -8.56 -3.15 3.70
CA MET A 97 -8.85 -2.65 2.35
C MET A 97 -9.87 -3.54 1.62
N LEU A 98 -9.88 -4.85 1.84
CA LEU A 98 -10.87 -5.75 1.23
C LEU A 98 -12.30 -5.49 1.72
N LEU A 99 -12.46 -4.79 2.85
CA LEU A 99 -13.75 -4.35 3.37
C LEU A 99 -14.17 -2.97 2.85
N SER A 100 -13.29 -2.27 2.13
CA SER A 100 -13.59 -0.97 1.53
C SER A 100 -14.65 -1.11 0.43
N SER A 101 -15.54 -0.12 0.36
CA SER A 101 -16.59 -0.05 -0.65
C SER A 101 -16.12 0.61 -1.94
N SER A 102 -15.14 1.52 -1.84
CA SER A 102 -14.66 2.34 -2.95
C SER A 102 -13.32 1.90 -3.52
N SER A 103 -12.57 1.04 -2.81
CA SER A 103 -11.21 0.67 -3.19
C SER A 103 -11.09 -0.82 -3.48
N ARG A 104 -10.28 -1.15 -4.50
CA ARG A 104 -9.99 -2.53 -4.91
C ARG A 104 -8.49 -2.76 -4.96
N PRO A 105 -8.00 -3.94 -4.54
CA PRO A 105 -6.60 -4.30 -4.69
C PRO A 105 -6.14 -4.19 -6.15
N ASP A 106 -4.97 -3.59 -6.35
CA ASP A 106 -4.29 -3.54 -7.64
C ASP A 106 -2.96 -4.32 -7.60
N VAL A 107 -2.21 -4.27 -8.70
CA VAL A 107 -0.91 -4.95 -8.83
C VAL A 107 0.06 -4.55 -7.71
N TYR A 108 0.04 -3.29 -7.28
CA TYR A 108 0.90 -2.81 -6.19
C TYR A 108 0.42 -3.34 -4.84
N THR A 109 -0.89 -3.30 -4.58
CA THR A 109 -1.51 -3.85 -3.37
C THR A 109 -1.05 -5.30 -3.14
N PHE A 110 -1.20 -6.13 -4.17
CA PHE A 110 -0.82 -7.54 -4.12
C PHE A 110 0.69 -7.73 -3.93
N SER A 111 1.50 -6.91 -4.61
CA SER A 111 2.95 -6.97 -4.49
C SER A 111 3.43 -6.68 -3.06
N PHE A 112 2.87 -5.66 -2.42
CA PHE A 112 3.22 -5.33 -1.04
C PHE A 112 2.71 -6.39 -0.05
N ALA A 113 1.50 -6.91 -0.25
CA ALA A 113 0.95 -7.96 0.60
C ALA A 113 1.77 -9.26 0.51
N LEU A 114 2.12 -9.71 -0.71
CA LEU A 114 2.97 -10.89 -0.90
C LEU A 114 4.36 -10.71 -0.29
N LYS A 115 4.97 -9.53 -0.44
CA LYS A 115 6.25 -9.19 0.19
C LYS A 115 6.19 -9.27 1.72
N ALA A 116 5.10 -8.78 2.31
CA ALA A 116 4.88 -8.91 3.75
C ALA A 116 4.70 -10.37 4.19
N CYS A 117 3.98 -11.18 3.41
CA CYS A 117 3.83 -12.61 3.69
C CYS A 117 5.14 -13.38 3.63
N GLU A 118 6.00 -13.06 2.66
CA GLU A 118 7.32 -13.66 2.53
C GLU A 118 8.19 -13.34 3.75
N LYS A 119 8.24 -12.07 4.17
CA LYS A 119 8.96 -11.66 5.39
C LYS A 119 8.47 -12.39 6.64
N LEU A 120 7.16 -12.63 6.72
CA LEU A 120 6.53 -13.37 7.82
C LEU A 120 6.62 -14.90 7.66
N ARG A 121 7.09 -15.38 6.50
CA ARG A 121 7.11 -16.81 6.11
C ARG A 121 5.74 -17.47 6.24
N SER A 122 4.66 -16.72 6.03
CA SER A 122 3.28 -17.21 6.17
C SER A 122 2.76 -17.80 4.86
N VAL A 123 3.03 -19.09 4.66
CA VAL A 123 2.54 -19.84 3.48
C VAL A 123 1.01 -19.82 3.34
N PRO A 124 0.19 -19.99 4.42
CA PRO A 124 -1.26 -19.95 4.28
C PRO A 124 -1.75 -18.61 3.71
N LYS A 125 -1.18 -17.50 4.17
CA LYS A 125 -1.57 -16.17 3.70
C LYS A 125 -1.09 -15.90 2.27
N CYS A 126 0.09 -16.40 1.88
CA CYS A 126 0.52 -16.37 0.48
C CYS A 126 -0.49 -17.07 -0.44
N ARG A 127 -0.99 -18.26 -0.07
CA ARG A 127 -1.99 -18.99 -0.87
C ARG A 127 -3.29 -18.21 -1.00
N GLU A 128 -3.77 -17.64 0.11
CA GLU A 128 -4.99 -16.82 0.12
C GLU A 128 -4.86 -15.61 -0.84
N ILE A 129 -3.74 -14.89 -0.75
CA ILE A 129 -3.48 -13.74 -1.62
C ILE A 129 -3.33 -14.18 -3.08
N HIS A 130 -2.65 -15.30 -3.34
CA HIS A 130 -2.52 -15.86 -4.69
C HIS A 130 -3.89 -16.18 -5.31
N GLY A 131 -4.81 -16.79 -4.56
CA GLY A 131 -6.18 -17.00 -5.03
C GLY A 131 -6.93 -15.69 -5.29
N SER A 132 -6.66 -14.62 -4.52
CA SER A 132 -7.19 -13.28 -4.79
C SER A 132 -6.62 -12.67 -6.09
N VAL A 133 -5.32 -12.85 -6.33
CA VAL A 133 -4.62 -12.42 -7.55
C VAL A 133 -5.19 -13.09 -8.80
N ILE A 134 -5.44 -14.42 -8.75
CA ILE A 134 -6.05 -15.15 -9.87
C ILE A 134 -7.44 -14.60 -10.16
N ARG A 135 -8.30 -14.47 -9.13
CA ARG A 135 -9.67 -13.97 -9.27
C ARG A 135 -9.75 -12.53 -9.78
N SER A 136 -8.74 -11.71 -9.51
CA SER A 136 -8.65 -10.34 -10.04
C SER A 136 -8.14 -10.25 -11.48
N GLY A 137 -7.70 -11.36 -12.09
CA GLY A 137 -7.12 -11.36 -13.43
C GLY A 137 -5.71 -10.78 -13.52
N LEU A 138 -5.05 -10.52 -12.39
CA LEU A 138 -3.73 -9.87 -12.34
C LEU A 138 -2.56 -10.86 -12.22
N GLY A 139 -2.84 -12.17 -12.27
CA GLY A 139 -1.85 -13.23 -12.08
C GLY A 139 -0.61 -13.12 -12.96
N HIS A 140 -0.79 -12.93 -14.26
CA HIS A 140 0.32 -12.86 -15.20
C HIS A 140 1.28 -11.70 -14.91
N ILE A 141 0.75 -10.52 -14.57
CA ILE A 141 1.54 -9.31 -14.31
C ILE A 141 2.37 -9.49 -13.03
N ILE A 142 1.75 -10.03 -11.98
CA ILE A 142 2.40 -10.21 -10.68
C ILE A 142 3.45 -11.32 -10.76
N LEU A 143 3.15 -12.44 -11.41
CA LEU A 143 4.11 -13.55 -11.57
C LEU A 143 5.39 -13.11 -12.29
N ILE A 144 5.27 -12.31 -13.35
CA ILE A 144 6.42 -11.73 -14.05
C ILE A 144 7.25 -10.87 -13.09
N GLY A 145 6.60 -9.98 -12.32
CA GLY A 145 7.31 -9.11 -11.36
C GLY A 145 8.05 -9.91 -10.27
N PHE A 146 7.41 -10.91 -9.69
CA PHE A 146 8.02 -11.74 -8.64
C PHE A 146 9.14 -12.63 -9.16
N SER A 147 9.00 -13.17 -10.38
CA SER A 147 10.04 -13.96 -11.04
C SER A 147 11.29 -13.13 -11.31
N ILE A 148 11.13 -11.88 -11.79
CA ILE A 148 12.24 -10.96 -12.06
C ILE A 148 12.96 -10.55 -10.76
N LEU A 149 12.21 -10.34 -9.68
CA LEU A 149 12.75 -9.88 -8.40
C LEU A 149 13.33 -11.02 -7.54
N GLY A 150 13.28 -12.27 -8.01
CA GLY A 150 13.76 -13.44 -7.25
C GLY A 150 12.94 -13.78 -6.00
N TYR A 151 11.78 -13.13 -5.84
CA TYR A 151 10.85 -13.40 -4.76
C TYR A 151 10.04 -14.65 -5.11
N CYS A 152 10.53 -15.85 -4.76
CA CYS A 152 9.78 -16.79 -3.94
C CYS A 152 10.41 -18.19 -3.86
N SER A 153 10.61 -18.68 -2.64
CA SER A 153 10.57 -20.13 -2.33
C SER A 153 9.17 -20.51 -1.78
N CYS A 154 8.48 -19.59 -1.10
CA CYS A 154 7.17 -19.85 -0.48
C CYS A 154 5.98 -19.84 -1.46
N CYS A 155 6.06 -19.10 -2.58
CA CYS A 155 4.99 -19.02 -3.59
C CYS A 155 5.06 -20.17 -4.59
N PHE A 156 6.25 -20.71 -4.91
CA PHE A 156 6.36 -21.89 -5.78
C PHE A 156 5.67 -23.11 -5.14
N SER A 157 5.79 -23.27 -3.81
CA SER A 157 5.04 -24.26 -3.03
C SER A 157 3.53 -24.00 -2.98
N ALA A 158 3.06 -22.82 -3.39
CA ALA A 158 1.65 -22.48 -3.54
C ALA A 158 1.14 -22.68 -4.98
N ALA A 159 1.94 -22.30 -5.99
CA ALA A 159 1.63 -22.48 -7.41
C ALA A 159 1.57 -23.96 -7.80
N GLY A 160 2.58 -24.75 -7.42
CA GLY A 160 2.65 -26.19 -7.73
C GLY A 160 1.59 -27.09 -7.06
N LYS A 161 0.61 -26.51 -6.36
CA LYS A 161 -0.60 -27.20 -5.89
C LYS A 161 -1.91 -26.51 -6.33
N ALA A 162 -1.85 -25.24 -6.72
CA ALA A 162 -3.02 -24.52 -7.22
C ALA A 162 -3.30 -24.86 -8.69
N ASP A 163 -2.25 -25.10 -9.47
CA ASP A 163 -2.36 -25.52 -10.88
C ASP A 163 -3.05 -26.88 -11.03
N ASP A 164 -2.87 -27.78 -10.04
CA ASP A 164 -3.57 -29.08 -9.98
C ASP A 164 -5.06 -28.94 -9.64
N ILE A 165 -5.45 -27.89 -8.91
CA ILE A 165 -6.85 -27.66 -8.50
C ILE A 165 -7.63 -26.94 -9.61
N CYS A 166 -7.02 -25.98 -10.30
CA CYS A 166 -7.68 -25.28 -11.41
C CYS A 166 -7.82 -26.14 -12.68
N ASN A 167 -7.01 -27.18 -12.86
CA ASN A 167 -7.16 -28.13 -13.97
C ASN A 167 -8.14 -29.29 -13.68
N ALA A 168 -8.56 -29.49 -12.42
CA ALA A 168 -9.49 -30.55 -12.05
C ALA A 168 -10.97 -30.18 -12.24
N ASP A 169 -11.30 -28.88 -12.35
CA ASP A 169 -12.67 -28.40 -12.54
C ASP A 169 -13.04 -28.20 -14.02
N ASN A 170 -12.24 -28.73 -14.97
CA ASN A 170 -12.48 -28.59 -16.41
C ASN A 170 -12.40 -29.92 -17.20
N THR A 171 -12.65 -31.04 -16.53
CA THR A 171 -12.88 -32.37 -17.13
C THR A 171 -14.15 -32.98 -16.58
#